data_AF-A0A1V2GXD8-F1
#
_entry.id   AF-A0A1V2GXD8-F1
#
_cell.length_a   1.000
_cell.length_b   1.000
_cell.length_c   1.000
_cell.angle_alpha   90.00
_cell.angle_beta   90.00
_cell.angle_gamma   90.00
#
_symmetry.space_group_name_H-M   'P 1'
#
loop_
_entity.id
_entity.type
_entity.pdbx_description
1 polymer ?
#
loop_
_entity_poly.entity_id
_entity_poly.type
_entity_poly.pdbx_seq_one_letter_code
_entity_poly.pdbx_strand_id
1 'polypeptide(L)'
;MAVYIGTAGDDRLVGTNSDDTFAGAAGNDFIEARGGNDLIDPGTGNDRVEGGDGRDTVKVMGDQQQYQVFRYDSEGLVRGPDGVDTLLDVEAVQFTGVGGTLDLKDVNEFFAYSYIASHSDLTQAFGANAGAGWAHFRDAGAIEGREITFDGNAYLAANTDVLAGWGANADESGARHYLEFGRAEGRETDFAGLSYIASYDDLRSTFFLNEDAATQHFVQDGFKEGRSVTFSGLEYVASQSDLRDLWGGLDQKQIEDKGAQHFIEAGAGEGRQTSFDSLQYLASHRDLIDVYGQASTTGQMEDLAAMHYIQYGAEEGRTTDRFNEQSYAAVNTDLAGLSADQLALHWIQYGVDEGRTGAYDPVIA
;
A
#
# COMPACT_ATOMS: atom_id res chain seq x y z
N MET A 1 -33.32 35.46 6.58
CA MET A 1 -32.50 35.44 7.80
C MET A 1 -33.36 35.33 9.04
N ALA A 2 -33.88 34.13 9.20
CA ALA A 2 -34.31 33.60 10.48
C ALA A 2 -33.08 33.03 11.22
N VAL A 3 -33.21 32.90 12.53
CA VAL A 3 -32.23 32.25 13.40
C VAL A 3 -32.93 31.12 14.12
N TYR A 4 -32.41 29.91 13.98
CA TYR A 4 -32.91 28.69 14.60
C TYR A 4 -31.92 28.25 15.68
N ILE A 5 -32.45 27.98 16.87
CA ILE A 5 -31.66 27.55 18.02
C ILE A 5 -32.31 26.28 18.57
N GLY A 6 -31.55 25.19 18.57
CA GLY A 6 -31.90 23.92 19.18
C GLY A 6 -31.72 23.94 20.70
N THR A 7 -31.59 22.75 21.26
CA THR A 7 -31.56 22.46 22.69
C THR A 7 -30.33 21.60 23.02
N ALA A 8 -30.39 20.85 24.11
CA ALA A 8 -29.30 19.94 24.50
C ALA A 8 -29.64 18.46 24.24
N GLY A 9 -30.70 18.19 23.46
CA GLY A 9 -31.04 16.87 22.99
C GLY A 9 -31.47 16.92 21.53
N ASP A 10 -31.69 15.76 20.94
CA ASP A 10 -31.94 15.58 19.51
C ASP A 10 -33.10 16.44 18.97
N ASP A 11 -32.77 17.41 18.13
CA ASP A 11 -33.70 18.38 17.57
C ASP A 11 -33.94 18.18 16.07
N ARG A 12 -35.09 18.68 15.60
CA ARG A 12 -35.42 18.78 14.18
C ARG A 12 -35.61 20.24 13.79
N LEU A 13 -34.62 20.82 13.14
CA LEU A 13 -34.62 22.22 12.72
C LEU A 13 -34.90 22.33 11.22
N VAL A 14 -35.80 23.24 10.83
CA VAL A 14 -36.23 23.40 9.43
C VAL A 14 -36.30 24.87 9.05
N GLY A 15 -35.53 25.23 8.03
CA GLY A 15 -35.36 26.58 7.50
C GLY A 15 -36.41 27.05 6.51
N THR A 16 -36.05 28.13 5.83
CA THR A 16 -36.82 28.77 4.77
C THR A 16 -36.07 28.70 3.44
N ASN A 17 -36.63 29.30 2.37
CA ASN A 17 -35.93 29.41 1.08
C ASN A 17 -35.13 30.72 0.99
N SER A 18 -34.60 31.21 2.10
CA SER A 18 -33.80 32.43 2.21
C SER A 18 -32.67 32.18 3.19
N ASP A 19 -31.57 32.90 3.04
CA ASP A 19 -30.39 32.81 3.92
C ASP A 19 -30.79 32.79 5.40
N ASP A 20 -30.48 31.73 6.11
CA ASP A 20 -30.82 31.46 7.50
C ASP A 20 -29.56 31.12 8.33
N THR A 21 -29.71 31.09 9.65
CA THR A 21 -28.64 30.70 10.57
C THR A 21 -29.14 29.67 11.56
N PHE A 22 -28.38 28.59 11.75
CA PHE A 22 -28.72 27.49 12.65
C PHE A 22 -27.67 27.33 13.74
N ALA A 23 -28.14 27.02 14.95
CA ALA A 23 -27.34 26.56 16.07
C ALA A 23 -28.04 25.34 16.70
N GLY A 24 -27.62 24.12 16.35
CA GLY A 24 -28.22 22.86 16.86
C GLY A 24 -27.94 22.64 18.35
N ALA A 25 -26.73 23.00 18.77
CA ALA A 25 -26.22 22.95 20.13
C ALA A 25 -25.75 21.56 20.59
N ALA A 26 -26.51 20.76 21.33
CA ALA A 26 -26.06 19.42 21.69
C ALA A 26 -27.15 18.39 21.45
N GLY A 27 -26.78 17.18 21.04
CA GLY A 27 -27.73 16.15 20.62
C GLY A 27 -27.39 15.66 19.22
N ASN A 28 -28.07 14.62 18.75
CA ASN A 28 -27.96 14.22 17.34
C ASN A 28 -29.10 14.89 16.57
N ASP A 29 -28.79 16.03 15.97
CA ASP A 29 -29.75 16.92 15.36
C ASP A 29 -29.97 16.61 13.87
N PHE A 30 -31.17 16.90 13.39
CA PHE A 30 -31.50 16.95 11.98
C PHE A 30 -31.78 18.39 11.56
N ILE A 31 -30.97 18.93 10.67
CA ILE A 31 -31.05 20.31 10.19
C ILE A 31 -31.35 20.31 8.69
N GLU A 32 -32.50 20.84 8.30
CA GLU A 32 -32.94 21.01 6.90
C GLU A 32 -33.00 22.52 6.59
N ALA A 33 -31.94 23.07 5.99
CA ALA A 33 -31.81 24.52 5.77
C ALA A 33 -32.63 25.02 4.58
N ARG A 34 -32.70 24.19 3.52
CA ARG A 34 -33.52 24.29 2.30
C ARG A 34 -32.93 25.14 1.20
N GLY A 35 -32.97 26.46 1.29
CA GLY A 35 -32.42 27.25 0.20
C GLY A 35 -32.11 28.66 0.62
N GLY A 36 -31.25 29.33 -0.14
CA GLY A 36 -30.51 30.48 0.37
C GLY A 36 -29.09 30.07 0.74
N ASN A 37 -28.24 31.03 1.12
CA ASN A 37 -26.91 30.71 1.61
C ASN A 37 -26.93 30.63 3.14
N ASP A 38 -26.91 29.42 3.67
CA ASP A 38 -27.13 29.16 5.08
C ASP A 38 -25.82 29.02 5.86
N LEU A 39 -25.83 29.50 7.11
CA LEU A 39 -24.75 29.31 8.07
C LEU A 39 -25.21 28.38 9.18
N ILE A 40 -24.60 27.20 9.27
CA ILE A 40 -25.08 26.09 10.10
C ILE A 40 -24.01 25.71 11.12
N ASP A 41 -24.29 25.90 12.40
CA ASP A 41 -23.49 25.39 13.52
C ASP A 41 -24.26 24.18 14.09
N PRO A 42 -23.92 22.93 13.68
CA PRO A 42 -24.68 21.76 14.11
C PRO A 42 -24.51 21.53 15.62
N GLY A 43 -23.31 21.75 16.15
CA GLY A 43 -23.02 21.65 17.57
C GLY A 43 -22.27 20.36 17.90
N THR A 44 -22.52 19.80 19.08
CA THR A 44 -21.92 18.53 19.49
C THR A 44 -22.91 17.38 19.38
N GLY A 45 -22.45 16.24 18.88
CA GLY A 45 -23.28 15.09 18.59
C GLY A 45 -22.94 14.56 17.21
N ASN A 46 -23.74 13.61 16.73
CA ASN A 46 -23.63 13.12 15.36
C ASN A 46 -24.82 13.67 14.56
N ASP A 47 -24.58 14.78 13.87
CA ASP A 47 -25.65 15.56 13.25
C ASP A 47 -25.86 15.20 11.78
N ARG A 48 -27.07 15.42 11.29
CA ARG A 48 -27.39 15.34 9.86
C ARG A 48 -27.83 16.71 9.36
N VAL A 49 -27.04 17.26 8.45
CA VAL A 49 -27.27 18.57 7.83
C VAL A 49 -27.62 18.40 6.36
N GLU A 50 -28.74 18.99 5.95
CA GLU A 50 -29.18 19.15 4.58
C GLU A 50 -29.20 20.66 4.26
N GLY A 51 -28.19 21.15 3.53
CA GLY A 51 -28.08 22.57 3.16
C GLY A 51 -29.12 22.96 2.13
N GLY A 52 -29.06 22.30 0.97
CA GLY A 52 -30.06 22.43 -0.09
C GLY A 52 -29.60 23.42 -1.18
N ASP A 53 -30.52 24.25 -1.67
CA ASP A 53 -30.24 25.17 -2.78
C ASP A 53 -29.47 26.41 -2.30
N GLY A 54 -28.17 26.49 -2.55
CA GLY A 54 -27.43 27.69 -2.21
C GLY A 54 -25.94 27.47 -2.11
N ARG A 55 -25.26 28.33 -1.36
CA ARG A 55 -23.91 28.09 -0.88
C ARG A 55 -23.96 28.01 0.64
N ASP A 56 -24.05 26.81 1.14
CA ASP A 56 -24.22 26.51 2.55
C ASP A 56 -22.88 26.23 3.22
N THR A 57 -22.75 26.71 4.44
CA THR A 57 -21.51 26.60 5.21
C THR A 57 -21.80 26.01 6.58
N VAL A 58 -21.24 24.82 6.83
CA VAL A 58 -21.22 24.20 8.15
C VAL A 58 -20.03 24.71 8.93
N LYS A 59 -20.25 25.12 10.17
CA LYS A 59 -19.25 25.69 11.06
C LYS A 59 -18.94 24.73 12.18
N VAL A 60 -17.66 24.43 12.39
CA VAL A 60 -17.18 23.53 13.45
C VAL A 60 -16.21 24.24 14.41
N MET A 61 -16.16 23.77 15.67
CA MET A 61 -15.40 24.43 16.72
C MET A 61 -13.96 23.91 16.79
N GLY A 62 -12.97 24.81 16.68
CA GLY A 62 -11.55 24.46 16.77
C GLY A 62 -10.77 24.54 15.45
N ASP A 63 -9.58 23.95 15.47
CA ASP A 63 -8.60 24.02 14.38
C ASP A 63 -8.86 22.91 13.35
N GLN A 64 -8.63 23.18 12.06
CA GLN A 64 -8.83 22.21 10.97
C GLN A 64 -8.07 20.89 11.17
N GLN A 65 -6.90 20.93 11.81
CA GLN A 65 -6.08 19.74 12.07
C GLN A 65 -6.73 18.74 13.03
N GLN A 66 -7.77 19.16 13.76
CA GLN A 66 -8.53 18.30 14.66
C GLN A 66 -9.64 17.53 13.93
N TYR A 67 -9.90 17.86 12.66
CA TYR A 67 -10.99 17.33 11.88
C TYR A 67 -10.48 16.52 10.69
N GLN A 68 -11.20 15.45 10.38
CA GLN A 68 -11.12 14.73 9.12
C GLN A 68 -12.38 15.08 8.32
N VAL A 69 -12.20 15.49 7.08
CA VAL A 69 -13.31 15.83 6.18
C VAL A 69 -13.25 14.88 5.00
N PHE A 70 -14.35 14.17 4.78
CA PHE A 70 -14.53 13.21 3.71
C PHE A 70 -15.61 13.68 2.76
N ARG A 71 -15.53 13.23 1.51
CA ARG A 71 -16.54 13.48 0.49
C ARG A 71 -16.76 12.25 -0.37
N TYR A 72 -17.99 11.99 -0.76
CA TYR A 72 -18.33 11.02 -1.79
C TYR A 72 -19.48 11.57 -2.63
N ASP A 73 -19.27 11.72 -3.94
CA ASP A 73 -20.21 12.43 -4.82
C ASP A 73 -20.57 13.85 -4.30
N SER A 74 -21.82 14.09 -3.90
CA SER A 74 -22.29 15.34 -3.29
C SER A 74 -22.44 15.28 -1.76
N GLU A 75 -22.14 14.13 -1.15
CA GLU A 75 -22.20 13.95 0.30
C GLU A 75 -20.84 14.27 0.94
N GLY A 76 -20.87 15.03 2.03
CA GLY A 76 -19.74 15.27 2.91
C GLY A 76 -19.90 14.56 4.24
N LEU A 77 -18.79 14.31 4.92
CA LEU A 77 -18.77 13.88 6.31
C LEU A 77 -17.65 14.60 7.04
N VAL A 78 -17.94 15.12 8.23
CA VAL A 78 -16.96 15.76 9.09
C VAL A 78 -16.84 14.94 10.36
N ARG A 79 -15.63 14.50 10.69
CA ARG A 79 -15.32 13.75 11.92
C ARG A 79 -14.34 14.57 12.75
N GLY A 80 -14.67 14.83 14.00
CA GLY A 80 -13.81 15.63 14.89
C GLY A 80 -14.18 15.54 16.37
N PRO A 81 -13.70 16.49 17.21
CA PRO A 81 -13.94 16.50 18.65
C PRO A 81 -15.42 16.61 19.04
N ASP A 82 -16.23 17.24 18.20
CA ASP A 82 -17.65 17.49 18.46
C ASP A 82 -18.55 16.32 18.04
N GLY A 83 -18.02 15.36 17.27
CA GLY A 83 -18.71 14.16 16.82
C GLY A 83 -18.51 13.87 15.33
N VAL A 84 -19.49 13.22 14.71
CA VAL A 84 -19.49 12.84 13.30
C VAL A 84 -20.74 13.36 12.61
N ASP A 85 -20.56 14.34 11.72
CA ASP A 85 -21.66 15.02 11.03
C ASP A 85 -21.75 14.58 9.57
N THR A 86 -22.95 14.23 9.13
CA THR A 86 -23.27 13.95 7.73
C THR A 86 -23.77 15.22 7.06
N LEU A 87 -23.15 15.58 5.93
CA LEU A 87 -23.44 16.79 5.18
C LEU A 87 -24.02 16.44 3.81
N LEU A 88 -25.23 16.89 3.53
CA LEU A 88 -25.93 16.70 2.27
C LEU A 88 -26.17 18.08 1.66
N ASP A 89 -25.79 18.26 0.39
CA ASP A 89 -25.94 19.53 -0.32
C ASP A 89 -25.36 20.71 0.49
N VAL A 90 -24.11 20.55 0.95
CA VAL A 90 -23.33 21.59 1.66
C VAL A 90 -22.06 21.84 0.86
N GLU A 91 -21.66 23.11 0.71
CA GLU A 91 -20.50 23.48 -0.10
C GLU A 91 -19.20 23.59 0.69
N ALA A 92 -19.28 23.97 1.97
CA ALA A 92 -18.09 24.34 2.72
C ALA A 92 -18.17 24.03 4.22
N VAL A 93 -17.00 23.74 4.79
CA VAL A 93 -16.79 23.61 6.23
C VAL A 93 -15.91 24.76 6.71
N GLN A 94 -16.40 25.55 7.67
CA GLN A 94 -15.69 26.64 8.31
C GLN A 94 -15.18 26.23 9.69
N PHE A 95 -13.87 26.32 9.88
CA PHE A 95 -13.20 26.11 11.17
C PHE A 95 -13.07 27.44 11.90
N THR A 96 -13.52 27.49 13.16
CA THR A 96 -13.46 28.73 13.97
C THR A 96 -12.07 29.05 14.51
N GLY A 97 -11.19 28.05 14.61
CA GLY A 97 -9.79 28.20 14.97
C GLY A 97 -8.90 28.46 13.75
N VAL A 98 -7.75 27.80 13.71
CA VAL A 98 -6.80 27.85 12.61
C VAL A 98 -7.23 26.89 11.50
N GLY A 99 -7.38 27.38 10.26
CA GLY A 99 -7.73 26.56 9.09
C GLY A 99 -8.66 27.27 8.09
N GLY A 100 -9.47 28.22 8.57
CA GLY A 100 -10.35 29.01 7.70
C GLY A 100 -11.53 28.19 7.16
N THR A 101 -11.79 28.28 5.86
CA THR A 101 -12.90 27.59 5.20
C THR A 101 -12.36 26.60 4.16
N LEU A 102 -12.83 25.36 4.23
CA LEU A 102 -12.54 24.29 3.28
C LEU A 102 -13.77 24.08 2.39
N ASP A 103 -13.63 24.30 1.09
CA ASP A 103 -14.67 23.97 0.11
C ASP A 103 -14.66 22.45 -0.13
N LEU A 104 -15.81 21.79 0.01
CA LEU A 104 -15.92 20.33 -0.13
C LEU A 104 -15.56 19.84 -1.54
N LYS A 105 -15.65 20.69 -2.56
CA LYS A 105 -15.17 20.37 -3.94
C LYS A 105 -13.66 20.23 -4.07
N ASP A 106 -12.92 20.73 -3.10
CA ASP A 106 -11.46 20.64 -3.08
C ASP A 106 -10.98 19.48 -2.17
N VAL A 107 -11.92 18.74 -1.57
CA VAL A 107 -11.65 17.52 -0.80
C VAL A 107 -11.60 16.34 -1.75
N ASN A 108 -10.56 15.51 -1.61
CA ASN A 108 -10.43 14.28 -2.37
C ASN A 108 -11.60 13.34 -2.08
N GLU A 109 -12.07 12.66 -3.11
CA GLU A 109 -13.15 11.68 -2.96
C GLU A 109 -12.69 10.51 -2.07
N PHE A 110 -13.62 10.03 -1.26
CA PHE A 110 -13.41 8.92 -0.35
C PHE A 110 -13.15 7.63 -1.12
N PHE A 111 -12.07 6.94 -0.77
CA PHE A 111 -11.65 5.69 -1.40
C PHE A 111 -12.48 4.51 -0.89
N ALA A 112 -13.71 4.41 -1.40
CA ALA A 112 -14.69 3.43 -0.94
C ALA A 112 -14.29 1.98 -1.25
N TYR A 113 -13.65 1.70 -2.38
CA TYR A 113 -13.13 0.36 -2.64
C TYR A 113 -11.97 0.03 -1.70
N SER A 114 -11.04 0.96 -1.48
CA SER A 114 -9.94 0.75 -0.53
C SER A 114 -10.47 0.54 0.90
N TYR A 115 -11.50 1.28 1.30
CA TYR A 115 -12.19 1.07 2.57
C TYR A 115 -12.78 -0.33 2.69
N ILE A 116 -13.48 -0.83 1.67
CA ILE A 116 -14.03 -2.20 1.69
C ILE A 116 -12.89 -3.23 1.72
N ALA A 117 -11.85 -3.05 0.92
CA ALA A 117 -10.69 -3.94 0.85
C ALA A 117 -9.91 -4.02 2.17
N SER A 118 -9.93 -2.94 2.96
CA SER A 118 -9.31 -2.87 4.29
C SER A 118 -10.04 -3.73 5.33
N HIS A 119 -11.30 -4.09 5.09
CA HIS A 119 -12.17 -4.71 6.09
C HIS A 119 -12.79 -6.01 5.57
N SER A 120 -12.37 -7.14 6.14
CA SER A 120 -12.78 -8.47 5.67
C SER A 120 -14.29 -8.74 5.75
N ASP A 121 -14.97 -8.17 6.75
CA ASP A 121 -16.43 -8.21 6.91
C ASP A 121 -17.14 -7.44 5.80
N LEU A 122 -16.64 -6.25 5.46
CA LEU A 122 -17.19 -5.44 4.38
C LEU A 122 -16.93 -6.07 3.01
N THR A 123 -15.74 -6.63 2.80
CA THR A 123 -15.42 -7.38 1.59
C THR A 123 -16.41 -8.53 1.38
N GLN A 124 -16.75 -9.27 2.44
CA GLN A 124 -17.73 -10.36 2.36
C GLN A 124 -19.17 -9.84 2.13
N ALA A 125 -19.54 -8.72 2.75
CA ALA A 125 -20.89 -8.18 2.68
C ALA A 125 -21.18 -7.47 1.36
N PHE A 126 -20.22 -6.71 0.83
CA PHE A 126 -20.45 -5.73 -0.25
C PHE A 126 -19.67 -6.04 -1.52
N GLY A 127 -18.54 -6.75 -1.44
CA GLY A 127 -17.63 -6.93 -2.58
C GLY A 127 -17.20 -5.59 -3.18
N ALA A 128 -16.99 -5.54 -4.50
CA ALA A 128 -16.67 -4.30 -5.21
C ALA A 128 -17.92 -3.41 -5.41
N ASN A 129 -18.43 -2.81 -4.33
CA ASN A 129 -19.54 -1.85 -4.38
C ASN A 129 -19.21 -0.57 -3.62
N ALA A 130 -18.66 0.43 -4.30
CA ALA A 130 -18.24 1.70 -3.71
C ALA A 130 -19.37 2.42 -2.96
N GLY A 131 -20.59 2.47 -3.52
CA GLY A 131 -21.73 3.11 -2.86
C GLY A 131 -22.11 2.45 -1.53
N ALA A 132 -22.02 1.12 -1.45
CA ALA A 132 -22.23 0.40 -0.18
C ALA A 132 -21.10 0.65 0.82
N GLY A 133 -19.85 0.77 0.34
CA GLY A 133 -18.69 1.15 1.16
C GLY A 133 -18.87 2.53 1.80
N TRP A 134 -19.22 3.53 0.99
CA TRP A 134 -19.51 4.89 1.49
C TRP A 134 -20.68 4.89 2.48
N ALA A 135 -21.81 4.25 2.13
CA ALA A 135 -22.98 4.20 3.01
C ALA A 135 -22.63 3.59 4.38
N HIS A 136 -21.85 2.50 4.40
CA HIS A 136 -21.38 1.93 5.65
C HIS A 136 -20.43 2.86 6.41
N PHE A 137 -19.47 3.51 5.72
CA PHE A 137 -18.55 4.43 6.36
C PHE A 137 -19.29 5.61 7.01
N ARG A 138 -20.23 6.22 6.29
CA ARG A 138 -21.08 7.30 6.77
C ARG A 138 -21.93 6.89 7.97
N ASP A 139 -22.63 5.75 7.87
CA ASP A 139 -23.64 5.37 8.86
C ASP A 139 -23.06 4.72 10.13
N ALA A 140 -21.84 4.15 10.04
CA ALA A 140 -21.21 3.44 11.16
C ALA A 140 -19.69 3.58 11.19
N GLY A 141 -19.01 3.42 10.05
CA GLY A 141 -17.55 3.29 10.00
C GLY A 141 -16.78 4.48 10.57
N ALA A 142 -17.22 5.70 10.28
CA ALA A 142 -16.61 6.93 10.81
C ALA A 142 -16.77 7.05 12.33
N ILE A 143 -17.93 6.65 12.87
CA ILE A 143 -18.22 6.64 14.31
C ILE A 143 -17.41 5.53 15.01
N GLU A 144 -17.32 4.36 14.40
CA GLU A 144 -16.48 3.25 14.87
C GLU A 144 -14.98 3.57 14.80
N GLY A 145 -14.61 4.58 14.02
CA GLY A 145 -13.23 4.97 13.77
C GLY A 145 -12.47 3.98 12.90
N ARG A 146 -13.15 3.33 11.96
CA ARG A 146 -12.53 2.48 10.96
C ARG A 146 -11.67 3.32 10.01
N GLU A 147 -10.47 2.85 9.75
CA GLU A 147 -9.48 3.51 8.89
C GLU A 147 -9.24 2.69 7.61
N ILE A 148 -8.78 3.35 6.55
CA ILE A 148 -8.37 2.66 5.32
C ILE A 148 -6.93 2.18 5.50
N THR A 149 -6.71 0.88 5.37
CA THR A 149 -5.39 0.24 5.51
C THR A 149 -4.94 -0.50 4.25
N PHE A 150 -5.82 -0.63 3.25
CA PHE A 150 -5.48 -1.23 1.96
C PHE A 150 -5.03 -0.14 0.99
N ASP A 151 -3.78 -0.24 0.54
CA ASP A 151 -3.23 0.64 -0.49
C ASP A 151 -3.42 0.00 -1.88
N GLY A 152 -4.31 0.60 -2.66
CA GLY A 152 -4.57 0.13 -4.02
C GLY A 152 -3.43 0.40 -5.00
N ASN A 153 -2.61 1.42 -4.79
CA ASN A 153 -1.43 1.65 -5.61
C ASN A 153 -0.33 0.64 -5.29
N ALA A 154 -0.12 0.28 -4.02
CA ALA A 154 0.80 -0.79 -3.64
C ALA A 154 0.39 -2.11 -4.32
N TYR A 155 -0.91 -2.43 -4.28
CA TYR A 155 -1.45 -3.58 -5.01
C TYR A 155 -1.17 -3.52 -6.52
N LEU A 156 -1.39 -2.37 -7.17
CA LEU A 156 -1.09 -2.21 -8.60
C LEU A 156 0.40 -2.33 -8.91
N ALA A 157 1.25 -1.76 -8.05
CA ALA A 157 2.70 -1.79 -8.22
C ALA A 157 3.24 -3.22 -8.08
N ALA A 158 2.71 -4.01 -7.15
CA ALA A 158 3.01 -5.43 -7.00
C ALA A 158 2.49 -6.29 -8.16
N ASN A 159 1.44 -5.84 -8.84
CA ASN A 159 0.76 -6.58 -9.92
C ASN A 159 0.79 -5.79 -11.23
N THR A 160 1.97 -5.72 -11.84
CA THR A 160 2.21 -4.91 -13.05
C THR A 160 1.34 -5.30 -14.26
N ASP A 161 0.88 -6.55 -14.33
CA ASP A 161 -0.09 -7.01 -15.34
C ASP A 161 -1.46 -6.34 -15.14
N VAL A 162 -1.89 -6.17 -13.90
CA VAL A 162 -3.12 -5.44 -13.55
C VAL A 162 -2.93 -3.96 -13.86
N LEU A 163 -1.81 -3.36 -13.44
CA LEU A 163 -1.51 -1.96 -13.75
C LEU A 163 -1.54 -1.68 -15.25
N ALA A 164 -0.98 -2.58 -16.08
CA ALA A 164 -1.01 -2.45 -17.53
C ALA A 164 -2.42 -2.50 -18.12
N GLY A 165 -3.31 -3.32 -17.55
CA GLY A 165 -4.67 -3.50 -18.06
C GLY A 165 -5.69 -2.48 -17.52
N TRP A 166 -5.52 -2.02 -16.29
CA TRP A 166 -6.50 -1.22 -15.55
C TRP A 166 -6.08 0.24 -15.37
N GLY A 167 -4.78 0.52 -15.43
CA GLY A 167 -4.22 1.84 -15.22
C GLY A 167 -4.30 2.33 -13.77
N ALA A 168 -3.58 3.41 -13.52
CA ALA A 168 -3.60 4.13 -12.25
C ALA A 168 -4.84 5.02 -12.16
N ASN A 169 -5.62 4.90 -11.09
CA ASN A 169 -6.69 5.85 -10.76
C ASN A 169 -6.82 6.01 -9.23
N ALA A 170 -5.92 6.81 -8.64
CA ALA A 170 -5.94 7.21 -7.22
C ALA A 170 -6.33 6.05 -6.28
N ASP A 171 -5.61 4.93 -6.36
CA ASP A 171 -5.75 3.73 -5.52
C ASP A 171 -7.00 2.88 -5.82
N GLU A 172 -8.12 3.49 -6.17
CA GLU A 172 -9.43 2.82 -6.32
C GLU A 172 -9.45 1.78 -7.46
N SER A 173 -8.66 1.95 -8.53
CA SER A 173 -8.57 0.91 -9.57
C SER A 173 -7.94 -0.39 -9.04
N GLY A 174 -6.91 -0.27 -8.21
CA GLY A 174 -6.25 -1.40 -7.56
C GLY A 174 -7.15 -2.10 -6.55
N ALA A 175 -7.76 -1.32 -5.65
CA ALA A 175 -8.70 -1.86 -4.67
C ALA A 175 -9.91 -2.54 -5.31
N ARG A 176 -10.47 -1.96 -6.38
CA ARG A 176 -11.55 -2.59 -7.13
C ARG A 176 -11.13 -3.93 -7.74
N HIS A 177 -9.97 -3.98 -8.41
CA HIS A 177 -9.47 -5.23 -8.97
C HIS A 177 -9.21 -6.29 -7.90
N TYR A 178 -8.62 -5.89 -6.76
CA TYR A 178 -8.37 -6.80 -5.66
C TYR A 178 -9.68 -7.41 -5.12
N LEU A 179 -10.73 -6.60 -4.96
CA LEU A 179 -12.05 -7.05 -4.53
C LEU A 179 -12.74 -7.97 -5.55
N GLU A 180 -12.59 -7.70 -6.84
CA GLU A 180 -13.23 -8.49 -7.91
C GLU A 180 -12.50 -9.81 -8.19
N PHE A 181 -11.17 -9.80 -8.18
CA PHE A 181 -10.34 -10.93 -8.65
C PHE A 181 -9.17 -11.23 -7.72
N GLY A 182 -8.37 -10.21 -7.37
CA GLY A 182 -7.05 -10.39 -6.78
C GLY A 182 -7.04 -11.21 -5.49
N ARG A 183 -8.07 -11.04 -4.66
CA ARG A 183 -8.22 -11.81 -3.42
C ARG A 183 -8.44 -13.31 -3.66
N ALA A 184 -9.27 -13.66 -4.64
CA ALA A 184 -9.54 -15.06 -4.98
C ALA A 184 -8.34 -15.72 -5.67
N GLU A 185 -7.53 -14.92 -6.37
CA GLU A 185 -6.30 -15.35 -7.03
C GLU A 185 -5.11 -15.44 -6.05
N GLY A 186 -5.23 -14.91 -4.83
CA GLY A 186 -4.15 -14.90 -3.85
C GLY A 186 -2.99 -13.98 -4.24
N ARG A 187 -3.29 -12.88 -4.96
CA ARG A 187 -2.28 -11.92 -5.42
C ARG A 187 -1.64 -11.15 -4.27
N GLU A 188 -0.38 -10.81 -4.44
CA GLU A 188 0.38 -9.94 -3.54
C GLU A 188 -0.30 -8.58 -3.42
N THR A 189 -0.33 -8.04 -2.22
CA THR A 189 -0.97 -6.74 -1.91
C THR A 189 0.02 -5.67 -1.52
N ASP A 190 1.27 -6.05 -1.28
CA ASP A 190 2.33 -5.16 -0.82
C ASP A 190 3.39 -5.01 -1.91
N PHE A 191 3.86 -3.79 -2.12
CA PHE A 191 4.92 -3.49 -3.07
C PHE A 191 6.18 -3.13 -2.29
N ALA A 192 7.31 -3.74 -2.64
CA ALA A 192 8.59 -3.46 -2.00
C ALA A 192 9.14 -2.09 -2.44
N GLY A 193 8.50 -1.01 -1.99
CA GLY A 193 8.80 0.35 -2.41
C GLY A 193 10.14 0.84 -1.87
N LEU A 194 10.58 0.39 -0.69
CA LEU A 194 11.97 0.62 -0.25
C LEU A 194 12.99 -0.04 -1.18
N SER A 195 12.76 -1.28 -1.60
CA SER A 195 13.64 -1.97 -2.56
C SER A 195 13.59 -1.29 -3.94
N TYR A 196 12.43 -0.78 -4.34
CA TYR A 196 12.28 0.05 -5.54
C TYR A 196 13.11 1.34 -5.44
N ILE A 197 13.05 2.06 -4.31
CA ILE A 197 13.90 3.23 -4.09
C ILE A 197 15.38 2.84 -4.12
N ALA A 198 15.75 1.76 -3.43
CA ALA A 198 17.12 1.26 -3.37
C ALA A 198 17.69 0.91 -4.76
N SER A 199 16.83 0.49 -5.70
CA SER A 199 17.21 0.13 -7.07
C SER A 199 17.73 1.31 -7.91
N TYR A 200 17.42 2.56 -7.54
CA TYR A 200 17.66 3.72 -8.39
C TYR A 200 18.21 4.95 -7.64
N ASP A 201 19.36 5.46 -8.09
CA ASP A 201 20.06 6.61 -7.47
C ASP A 201 19.20 7.88 -7.39
N ASP A 202 18.41 8.16 -8.42
CA ASP A 202 17.52 9.31 -8.49
C ASP A 202 16.36 9.19 -7.50
N LEU A 203 15.83 7.97 -7.31
CA LEU A 203 14.75 7.72 -6.35
C LEU A 203 15.28 7.83 -4.91
N ARG A 204 16.47 7.30 -4.62
CA ARG A 204 17.09 7.48 -3.29
C ARG A 204 17.29 8.96 -2.95
N SER A 205 17.67 9.76 -3.94
CA SER A 205 17.87 11.20 -3.77
C SER A 205 16.56 11.97 -3.62
N THR A 206 15.49 11.52 -4.28
CA THR A 206 14.18 12.19 -4.32
C THR A 206 13.28 11.81 -3.13
N PHE A 207 13.13 10.52 -2.89
CA PHE A 207 12.14 9.97 -1.95
C PHE A 207 12.75 9.52 -0.62
N PHE A 208 14.04 9.21 -0.59
CA PHE A 208 14.72 8.67 0.59
C PHE A 208 14.00 7.43 1.14
N LEU A 209 13.32 7.52 2.30
CA LEU A 209 12.55 6.41 2.89
C LEU A 209 11.04 6.58 2.72
N ASN A 210 10.59 7.52 1.89
CA ASN A 210 9.18 7.73 1.62
C ASN A 210 8.68 6.69 0.60
N GLU A 211 8.30 5.53 1.13
CA GLU A 211 7.77 4.40 0.36
C GLU A 211 6.48 4.77 -0.38
N ASP A 212 5.52 5.43 0.30
CA ASP A 212 4.25 5.85 -0.31
C ASP A 212 4.47 6.69 -1.58
N ALA A 213 5.39 7.66 -1.51
CA ALA A 213 5.72 8.51 -2.67
C ALA A 213 6.40 7.72 -3.80
N ALA A 214 7.23 6.73 -3.45
CA ALA A 214 7.88 5.88 -4.45
C ALA A 214 6.90 4.91 -5.11
N THR A 215 5.96 4.35 -4.36
CA THR A 215 4.85 3.52 -4.86
C THR A 215 3.97 4.33 -5.81
N GLN A 216 3.58 5.54 -5.41
CA GLN A 216 2.84 6.46 -6.28
C GLN A 216 3.62 6.77 -7.56
N HIS A 217 4.92 7.08 -7.45
CA HIS A 217 5.77 7.30 -8.61
C HIS A 217 5.83 6.07 -9.53
N PHE A 218 5.98 4.86 -8.99
CA PHE A 218 6.03 3.64 -9.80
C PHE A 218 4.75 3.47 -10.62
N VAL A 219 3.60 3.62 -9.96
CA VAL A 219 2.28 3.46 -10.59
C VAL A 219 2.00 4.55 -11.64
N GLN A 220 2.42 5.79 -11.39
CA GLN A 220 2.16 6.92 -12.28
C GLN A 220 3.12 6.98 -13.48
N ASP A 221 4.41 6.76 -13.23
CA ASP A 221 5.49 7.03 -14.19
C ASP A 221 6.48 5.86 -14.32
N GLY A 222 6.98 5.32 -13.20
CA GLY A 222 8.06 4.32 -13.19
C GLY A 222 7.75 3.06 -14.03
N PHE A 223 6.51 2.57 -14.00
CA PHE A 223 6.07 1.46 -14.83
C PHE A 223 6.15 1.78 -16.34
N LYS A 224 5.77 3.01 -16.74
CA LYS A 224 5.84 3.46 -18.15
C LYS A 224 7.28 3.70 -18.60
N GLU A 225 8.16 4.08 -17.66
CA GLU A 225 9.60 4.20 -17.88
C GLU A 225 10.29 2.83 -18.03
N GLY A 226 9.56 1.73 -17.77
CA GLY A 226 10.12 0.37 -17.80
C GLY A 226 11.00 0.05 -16.60
N ARG A 227 10.83 0.78 -15.49
CA ARG A 227 11.54 0.49 -14.25
C ARG A 227 11.03 -0.82 -13.63
N SER A 228 11.90 -1.47 -12.88
CA SER A 228 11.63 -2.69 -12.13
C SER A 228 12.43 -2.67 -10.83
N VAL A 229 12.01 -3.44 -9.83
CA VAL A 229 12.78 -3.59 -8.61
C VAL A 229 13.95 -4.54 -8.90
N THR A 230 15.18 -4.04 -8.77
CA THR A 230 16.41 -4.80 -9.05
C THR A 230 17.31 -4.92 -7.82
N PHE A 231 16.93 -4.30 -6.71
CA PHE A 231 17.63 -4.38 -5.45
C PHE A 231 16.87 -5.34 -4.52
N SER A 232 17.58 -6.30 -3.93
CA SER A 232 17.06 -7.15 -2.86
C SER A 232 17.74 -6.77 -1.55
N GLY A 233 16.93 -6.42 -0.55
CA GLY A 233 17.39 -6.19 0.81
C GLY A 233 17.95 -7.46 1.46
N LEU A 234 17.35 -8.62 1.18
CA LEU A 234 17.80 -9.93 1.62
C LEU A 234 19.20 -10.25 1.06
N GLU A 235 19.42 -10.14 -0.24
CA GLU A 235 20.75 -10.41 -0.83
C GLU A 235 21.80 -9.41 -0.33
N TYR A 236 21.41 -8.16 -0.16
CA TYR A 236 22.26 -7.14 0.42
C TYR A 236 22.69 -7.53 1.85
N VAL A 237 21.75 -7.91 2.72
CA VAL A 237 22.06 -8.38 4.08
C VAL A 237 22.88 -9.67 4.03
N ALA A 238 22.53 -10.61 3.16
CA ALA A 238 23.28 -11.84 2.95
C ALA A 238 24.74 -11.59 2.53
N SER A 239 25.03 -10.46 1.88
CA SER A 239 26.38 -10.04 1.51
C SER A 239 27.19 -9.43 2.67
N GLN A 240 26.55 -8.86 3.69
CA GLN A 240 27.22 -8.13 4.78
C GLN A 240 27.19 -8.88 6.11
N SER A 241 28.36 -9.30 6.63
CA SER A 241 28.42 -10.08 7.88
C SER A 241 27.88 -9.33 9.10
N ASP A 242 28.18 -8.04 9.21
CA ASP A 242 27.70 -7.19 10.30
C ASP A 242 26.18 -7.04 10.31
N LEU A 243 25.55 -7.00 9.12
CA LEU A 243 24.10 -6.92 9.01
C LEU A 243 23.43 -8.27 9.30
N ARG A 244 24.03 -9.39 8.89
CA ARG A 244 23.55 -10.73 9.27
C ARG A 244 23.58 -10.92 10.79
N ASP A 245 24.66 -10.50 11.45
CA ASP A 245 24.78 -10.58 12.92
C ASP A 245 23.69 -9.74 13.63
N LEU A 246 23.29 -8.62 13.02
CA LEU A 246 22.31 -7.71 13.60
C LEU A 246 20.85 -8.14 13.36
N TRP A 247 20.54 -8.69 12.18
CA TRP A 247 19.17 -8.91 11.72
C TRP A 247 18.82 -10.35 11.39
N GLY A 248 19.76 -11.30 11.44
CA GLY A 248 19.49 -12.69 11.07
C GLY A 248 18.41 -13.38 11.92
N GLY A 249 18.07 -12.84 13.10
CA GLY A 249 16.97 -13.35 13.93
C GLY A 249 15.57 -12.82 13.57
N LEU A 250 15.44 -11.95 12.56
CA LEU A 250 14.17 -11.34 12.16
C LEU A 250 13.43 -12.18 11.10
N ASP A 251 12.16 -11.85 10.85
CA ASP A 251 11.42 -12.45 9.75
C ASP A 251 11.86 -11.90 8.38
N GLN A 252 11.46 -12.59 7.31
CA GLN A 252 11.89 -12.27 5.94
C GLN A 252 11.60 -10.83 5.54
N LYS A 253 10.38 -10.35 5.75
CA LYS A 253 9.98 -8.98 5.36
C LYS A 253 10.76 -7.94 6.17
N GLN A 254 10.95 -8.18 7.46
CA GLN A 254 11.75 -7.30 8.31
C GLN A 254 13.20 -7.19 7.84
N ILE A 255 13.81 -8.29 7.36
CA ILE A 255 15.18 -8.27 6.86
C ILE A 255 15.25 -7.56 5.51
N GLU A 256 14.33 -7.84 4.58
CA GLU A 256 14.22 -7.16 3.29
C GLU A 256 14.12 -5.64 3.48
N ASP A 257 13.14 -5.19 4.28
CA ASP A 257 12.88 -3.76 4.52
C ASP A 257 14.08 -3.08 5.20
N LYS A 258 14.71 -3.73 6.20
CA LYS A 258 15.89 -3.19 6.88
C LYS A 258 17.11 -3.15 5.98
N GLY A 259 17.30 -4.15 5.13
CA GLY A 259 18.36 -4.19 4.14
C GLY A 259 18.25 -3.02 3.16
N ALA A 260 17.06 -2.83 2.58
CA ALA A 260 16.77 -1.71 1.69
C ALA A 260 16.94 -0.36 2.40
N GLN A 261 16.36 -0.19 3.60
CA GLN A 261 16.51 1.03 4.40
C GLN A 261 17.98 1.37 4.65
N HIS A 262 18.76 0.42 5.15
CA HIS A 262 20.18 0.66 5.44
C HIS A 262 20.99 1.01 4.19
N PHE A 263 20.70 0.34 3.06
CA PHE A 263 21.35 0.67 1.81
C PHE A 263 21.07 2.12 1.37
N ILE A 264 19.82 2.57 1.52
CA ILE A 264 19.41 3.95 1.22
C ILE A 264 20.08 4.96 2.16
N GLU A 265 20.08 4.69 3.47
CA GLU A 265 20.58 5.61 4.49
C GLU A 265 22.10 5.74 4.49
N ALA A 266 22.82 4.63 4.25
CA ALA A 266 24.27 4.57 4.43
C ALA A 266 24.97 3.70 3.39
N GLY A 267 24.46 2.50 3.11
CA GLY A 267 25.18 1.47 2.35
C GLY A 267 25.65 1.92 0.96
N ALA A 268 24.80 2.65 0.23
CA ALA A 268 25.17 3.22 -1.07
C ALA A 268 26.29 4.26 -0.95
N GLY A 269 26.24 5.13 0.06
CA GLY A 269 27.26 6.15 0.32
C GLY A 269 28.58 5.58 0.82
N GLU A 270 28.53 4.45 1.54
CA GLU A 270 29.71 3.67 1.96
C GLU A 270 30.34 2.88 0.80
N GLY A 271 29.64 2.75 -0.33
CA GLY A 271 30.08 1.94 -1.47
C GLY A 271 29.95 0.44 -1.24
N ARG A 272 29.12 0.00 -0.29
CA ARG A 272 28.85 -1.43 -0.06
C ARG A 272 28.23 -2.05 -1.33
N GLN A 273 28.66 -3.27 -1.64
CA GLN A 273 28.21 -4.02 -2.82
C GLN A 273 27.42 -5.25 -2.38
N THR A 274 26.44 -5.65 -3.20
CA THR A 274 25.75 -6.94 -3.08
C THR A 274 26.52 -7.98 -3.88
N SER A 275 27.03 -9.02 -3.21
CA SER A 275 27.84 -10.08 -3.83
C SER A 275 27.23 -11.47 -3.65
N PHE A 276 26.22 -11.60 -2.80
CA PHE A 276 25.45 -12.81 -2.63
C PHE A 276 24.43 -12.92 -3.76
N ASP A 277 24.34 -14.10 -4.37
CA ASP A 277 23.38 -14.43 -5.41
C ASP A 277 22.57 -15.65 -4.92
N SER A 278 21.26 -15.45 -4.80
CA SER A 278 20.38 -16.43 -4.19
C SER A 278 20.19 -17.67 -5.06
N LEU A 279 20.10 -17.53 -6.38
CA LEU A 279 19.95 -18.65 -7.30
C LEU A 279 21.24 -19.47 -7.37
N GLN A 280 22.40 -18.83 -7.37
CA GLN A 280 23.69 -19.53 -7.32
C GLN A 280 23.85 -20.30 -6.02
N TYR A 281 23.50 -19.67 -4.89
CA TYR A 281 23.52 -20.32 -3.60
C TYR A 281 22.58 -21.53 -3.56
N LEU A 282 21.35 -21.40 -4.07
CA LEU A 282 20.39 -22.50 -4.13
C LEU A 282 20.88 -23.62 -5.04
N ALA A 283 21.33 -23.30 -6.26
CA ALA A 283 21.85 -24.27 -7.22
C ALA A 283 23.07 -25.05 -6.70
N SER A 284 23.83 -24.43 -5.78
CA SER A 284 25.00 -25.01 -5.13
C SER A 284 24.69 -26.10 -4.10
N HIS A 285 23.43 -26.19 -3.62
CA HIS A 285 23.05 -27.04 -2.49
C HIS A 285 21.84 -27.90 -2.79
N ARG A 286 22.07 -29.18 -3.04
CA ARG A 286 21.01 -30.14 -3.40
C ARG A 286 19.93 -30.28 -2.32
N ASP A 287 20.31 -30.24 -1.05
CA ASP A 287 19.37 -30.28 0.07
C ASP A 287 18.42 -29.07 0.08
N LEU A 288 18.90 -27.90 -0.34
CA LEU A 288 18.07 -26.71 -0.47
C LEU A 288 17.19 -26.77 -1.71
N ILE A 289 17.67 -27.32 -2.83
CA ILE A 289 16.85 -27.53 -4.03
C ILE A 289 15.65 -28.43 -3.71
N ASP A 290 15.87 -29.52 -2.95
CA ASP A 290 14.79 -30.45 -2.57
C ASP A 290 13.70 -29.78 -1.71
N VAL A 291 14.04 -28.70 -0.98
CA VAL A 291 13.10 -28.00 -0.07
C VAL A 291 12.51 -26.75 -0.73
N TYR A 292 13.32 -25.94 -1.42
CA TYR A 292 12.94 -24.62 -1.92
C TYR A 292 12.78 -24.56 -3.44
N GLY A 293 13.32 -25.52 -4.20
CA GLY A 293 13.26 -25.52 -5.66
C GLY A 293 11.86 -25.68 -6.25
N GLN A 294 10.87 -26.00 -5.41
CA GLN A 294 9.45 -26.14 -5.77
C GLN A 294 8.61 -24.90 -5.43
N ALA A 295 9.24 -23.77 -5.06
CA ALA A 295 8.49 -22.54 -4.80
C ALA A 295 7.74 -22.06 -6.06
N SER A 296 6.67 -21.28 -5.86
CA SER A 296 5.72 -20.98 -6.94
C SER A 296 6.27 -19.97 -7.95
N THR A 297 7.25 -19.17 -7.54
CA THR A 297 7.91 -18.16 -8.38
C THR A 297 9.42 -18.17 -8.17
N THR A 298 10.18 -17.63 -9.13
CA THR A 298 11.63 -17.45 -8.99
C THR A 298 11.99 -16.55 -7.80
N GLY A 299 11.29 -15.44 -7.61
CA GLY A 299 11.51 -14.54 -6.47
C GLY A 299 11.32 -15.23 -5.12
N GLN A 300 10.31 -16.11 -4.99
CA GLN A 300 10.15 -16.90 -3.77
C GLN A 300 11.31 -17.87 -3.52
N MET A 301 11.91 -18.44 -4.57
CA MET A 301 13.10 -19.28 -4.43
C MET A 301 14.31 -18.47 -3.96
N GLU A 302 14.49 -17.28 -4.55
CA GLU A 302 15.57 -16.36 -4.18
C GLU A 302 15.46 -15.93 -2.72
N ASP A 303 14.28 -15.49 -2.31
CA ASP A 303 14.02 -15.06 -0.93
C ASP A 303 14.29 -16.18 0.09
N LEU A 304 13.78 -17.39 -0.17
CA LEU A 304 14.00 -18.56 0.70
C LEU A 304 15.48 -18.94 0.80
N ALA A 305 16.21 -18.85 -0.31
CA ALA A 305 17.64 -19.15 -0.37
C ALA A 305 18.47 -18.10 0.39
N ALA A 306 18.20 -16.81 0.17
CA ALA A 306 18.84 -15.73 0.93
C ALA A 306 18.54 -15.83 2.42
N MET A 307 17.28 -16.07 2.80
CA MET A 307 16.87 -16.27 4.19
C MET A 307 17.60 -17.42 4.85
N HIS A 308 17.69 -18.57 4.19
CA HIS A 308 18.43 -19.72 4.72
C HIS A 308 19.91 -19.35 4.94
N TYR A 309 20.55 -18.65 4.01
CA TYR A 309 21.95 -18.27 4.17
C TYR A 309 22.16 -17.30 5.33
N ILE A 310 21.28 -16.29 5.45
CA ILE A 310 21.33 -15.29 6.52
C ILE A 310 21.18 -15.96 7.89
N GLN A 311 20.23 -16.88 8.04
CA GLN A 311 19.88 -17.49 9.33
C GLN A 311 20.81 -18.65 9.72
N TYR A 312 21.32 -19.40 8.74
CA TYR A 312 22.02 -20.66 9.00
C TYR A 312 23.26 -20.83 8.13
N GLY A 313 23.11 -20.64 6.81
CA GLY A 313 24.13 -21.04 5.84
C GLY A 313 25.51 -20.40 6.04
N ALA A 314 25.55 -19.13 6.48
CA ALA A 314 26.81 -18.45 6.78
C ALA A 314 27.55 -19.07 7.98
N GLU A 315 26.85 -19.41 9.07
CA GLU A 315 27.43 -20.05 10.26
C GLU A 315 27.84 -21.51 10.00
N GLU A 316 27.09 -22.20 9.13
CA GLU A 316 27.42 -23.54 8.66
C GLU A 316 28.65 -23.57 7.72
N GLY A 317 29.12 -22.40 7.27
CA GLY A 317 30.25 -22.28 6.35
C GLY A 317 29.92 -22.77 4.93
N ARG A 318 28.66 -22.67 4.52
CA ARG A 318 28.22 -23.08 3.17
C ARG A 318 28.83 -22.18 2.09
N THR A 319 29.27 -22.79 1.00
CA THR A 319 29.83 -22.07 -0.16
C THR A 319 28.72 -21.36 -0.92
N THR A 320 28.86 -20.07 -1.21
CA THR A 320 27.81 -19.29 -1.88
C THR A 320 27.71 -19.55 -3.37
N ASP A 321 28.78 -20.06 -3.99
CA ASP A 321 28.91 -20.18 -5.44
C ASP A 321 29.74 -21.44 -5.79
N ARG A 322 29.05 -22.55 -5.97
CA ARG A 322 29.61 -23.85 -6.40
C ARG A 322 29.02 -24.30 -7.74
N PHE A 323 27.82 -23.84 -8.07
CA PHE A 323 27.21 -24.10 -9.37
C PHE A 323 28.06 -23.46 -10.46
N ASN A 324 28.41 -24.22 -11.50
CA ASN A 324 29.22 -23.71 -12.60
C ASN A 324 28.36 -23.69 -13.87
N GLU A 325 27.89 -22.52 -14.23
CA GLU A 325 26.98 -22.30 -15.36
C GLU A 325 27.68 -22.57 -16.69
N GLN A 326 28.98 -22.25 -16.80
CA GLN A 326 29.76 -22.50 -18.00
C GLN A 326 29.91 -24.00 -18.26
N SER A 327 30.26 -24.76 -17.22
CA SER A 327 30.34 -26.22 -17.29
C SER A 327 28.97 -26.82 -17.60
N TYR A 328 27.93 -26.32 -16.93
CA TYR A 328 26.57 -26.83 -17.11
C TYR A 328 26.06 -26.61 -18.54
N ALA A 329 26.24 -25.40 -19.10
CA ALA A 329 25.87 -25.10 -20.48
C ALA A 329 26.74 -25.85 -21.50
N ALA A 330 28.02 -26.09 -21.21
CA ALA A 330 28.92 -26.83 -22.11
C ALA A 330 28.53 -28.31 -22.23
N VAL A 331 28.06 -28.93 -21.14
CA VAL A 331 27.60 -30.33 -21.14
C VAL A 331 26.18 -30.45 -21.71
N ASN A 332 25.31 -29.47 -21.44
CA ASN A 332 23.91 -29.47 -21.83
C ASN A 332 23.68 -28.47 -22.97
N THR A 333 24.06 -28.86 -24.18
CA THR A 333 24.11 -27.97 -25.36
C THR A 333 22.75 -27.43 -25.81
N ASP A 334 21.65 -28.05 -25.37
CA ASP A 334 20.28 -27.54 -25.54
C ASP A 334 20.02 -26.25 -24.75
N LEU A 335 20.84 -25.98 -23.73
CA LEU A 335 20.77 -24.77 -22.90
C LEU A 335 21.76 -23.69 -23.36
N ALA A 336 22.44 -23.89 -24.50
CA ALA A 336 23.41 -22.94 -25.00
C ALA A 336 22.75 -21.58 -25.29
N GLY A 337 23.30 -20.51 -24.70
CA GLY A 337 22.82 -19.14 -24.88
C GLY A 337 21.87 -18.63 -23.80
N LEU A 338 21.50 -19.46 -22.81
CA LEU A 338 20.83 -18.99 -21.60
C LEU A 338 21.78 -18.16 -20.71
N SER A 339 21.21 -17.24 -19.93
CA SER A 339 21.95 -16.49 -18.90
C SER A 339 22.34 -17.38 -17.72
N ALA A 340 23.22 -16.89 -16.84
CA ALA A 340 23.60 -17.58 -15.61
C ALA A 340 22.36 -17.93 -14.75
N ASP A 341 21.49 -16.96 -14.49
CA ASP A 341 20.25 -17.15 -13.72
C ASP A 341 19.33 -18.17 -14.38
N GLN A 342 19.21 -18.14 -15.72
CA GLN A 342 18.40 -19.11 -16.45
C GLN A 342 18.97 -20.53 -16.36
N LEU A 343 20.30 -20.66 -16.34
CA LEU A 343 20.98 -21.95 -16.17
C LEU A 343 20.82 -22.48 -14.74
N ALA A 344 21.00 -21.62 -13.73
CA ALA A 344 20.80 -21.95 -12.32
C ALA A 344 19.34 -22.36 -12.09
N LEU A 345 18.38 -21.57 -12.57
CA LEU A 345 16.96 -21.85 -12.47
C LEU A 345 16.58 -23.17 -13.17
N HIS A 346 17.09 -23.40 -14.38
CA HIS A 346 16.88 -24.68 -15.06
C HIS A 346 17.44 -25.85 -14.23
N TRP A 347 18.64 -25.71 -13.67
CA TRP A 347 19.24 -26.75 -12.85
C TRP A 347 18.38 -27.08 -11.63
N ILE A 348 17.93 -26.05 -10.92
CA ILE A 348 17.07 -26.14 -9.73
C ILE A 348 15.74 -26.82 -10.07
N GLN A 349 15.06 -26.38 -11.13
CA GLN A 349 13.70 -26.83 -11.45
C GLN A 349 13.63 -28.18 -12.18
N TYR A 350 14.63 -28.49 -13.01
CA TYR A 350 14.59 -29.64 -13.92
C TYR A 350 15.87 -30.47 -13.90
N GLY A 351 17.03 -29.81 -13.85
CA GLY A 351 18.31 -30.48 -14.08
C GLY A 351 18.62 -31.58 -13.07
N VAL A 352 18.29 -31.36 -11.79
CA VAL A 352 18.47 -32.36 -10.72
C VAL A 352 17.63 -33.62 -10.98
N ASP A 353 16.35 -33.44 -11.32
CA ASP A 353 15.39 -34.53 -11.52
C ASP A 353 15.61 -35.28 -12.83
N GLU A 354 16.05 -34.57 -13.87
CA GLU A 354 16.47 -35.17 -15.15
C GLU A 354 17.80 -35.91 -15.05
N GLY A 355 18.53 -35.77 -13.93
CA GLY A 355 19.85 -36.37 -13.75
C GLY A 355 20.93 -35.74 -14.65
N ARG A 356 20.78 -34.46 -14.99
CA ARG A 356 21.77 -33.73 -15.80
C ARG A 356 23.11 -33.63 -15.06
N THR A 357 24.18 -33.47 -15.83
CA THR A 357 25.56 -33.41 -15.30
C THR A 357 26.24 -32.11 -15.73
N GLY A 358 27.40 -31.82 -15.13
CA GLY A 358 28.17 -30.59 -15.41
C GLY A 358 27.77 -29.39 -14.55
N ALA A 359 26.81 -29.53 -13.63
CA ALA A 359 26.35 -28.47 -12.75
C ALA A 359 27.41 -27.98 -11.74
N TYR A 360 28.40 -28.82 -11.44
CA TYR A 360 29.49 -28.50 -10.52
C TYR A 360 30.80 -28.82 -11.21
N ASP A 361 31.85 -28.06 -10.87
CA ASP A 361 33.19 -28.44 -11.29
C ASP A 361 33.52 -29.86 -10.82
N PRO A 362 34.14 -30.71 -11.67
CA PRO A 362 34.68 -31.96 -11.19
C PRO A 362 35.68 -31.62 -10.09
N VAL A 363 35.50 -32.23 -8.92
CA VAL A 363 36.45 -32.10 -7.81
C VAL A 363 37.85 -32.31 -8.40
N ILE A 364 38.71 -31.30 -8.34
CA ILE A 364 40.12 -31.50 -8.60
C ILE A 364 40.64 -32.33 -7.42
N ALA A 365 40.58 -33.65 -7.62
CA ALA A 365 40.99 -34.76 -6.76
C ALA A 365 40.24 -34.93 -5.43
#